data_AF-C7CMJ5-F1
#
_entry.id   AF-C7CMJ5-F1
#
_cell.length_a   1.000
_cell.length_b   1.000
_cell.length_c   1.000
_cell.angle_alpha   90.00
_cell.angle_beta   90.00
_cell.angle_gamma   90.00
#
_symmetry.space_group_name_H-M   'P 1'
#
loop_
_entity.id
_entity.type
_entity.pdbx_description
1 polymer ?
#
loop_
_entity_poly.entity_id
_entity_poly.type
_entity_poly.pdbx_seq_one_letter_code
_entity_poly.pdbx_strand_id
1 'polypeptide(L)'
;MKGLRLEADVTQSSQTNEPSTSDPVHLVRSFMVQMGLSILFDGSVQTGGRPPQISGPGDATAWIARPLDWSVASIVDHVMLELGRGGIKLGTNDVARAARQIVREDQRGRLDRIMQPLLFAELDIAEQAKARDAWAHLVAAIFDLDPALGAAVLQHFVWQVKRKQLGHAVRHHLMPVIVGPEQGSGKTTFVRRFLGPLEELASDPVLLSDLADPRSGDVLRFPVVVIDDVERLDPRLNAVLKSLITATAVSRRLLRTSAAEKRRQCATLIGTANEPVRMLIADPTGHRRFMELRFRNGAVEKGGDPAVWRTVNETDYDLLWRSVDGFGPSPILPHLSALAAVQAAAAPVDRLRECLVGLDLRSEDVQNISERGGVGAKDLQLLVSALLREEMTPNVFSARMAVLVHDRAVPFRPKVRTAKGIVYPFKHFH
;
A
#
# COMPACT_ATOMS: atom_id res chain seq x y z
N MET A 1 71.04 -25.51 -27.74
CA MET A 1 70.11 -25.34 -26.60
C MET A 1 68.89 -24.57 -27.08
N LYS A 2 67.69 -25.16 -26.94
CA LYS A 2 66.33 -24.56 -26.89
C LYS A 2 66.01 -23.49 -27.96
N GLY A 3 65.11 -23.67 -28.92
CA GLY A 3 63.89 -24.48 -28.95
C GLY A 3 62.79 -23.59 -29.51
N LEU A 4 62.48 -23.74 -30.81
CA LEU A 4 61.34 -23.10 -31.47
C LEU A 4 60.03 -23.52 -30.80
N ARG A 5 59.15 -22.55 -30.50
CA ARG A 5 57.73 -22.81 -30.26
C ARG A 5 56.91 -22.04 -31.29
N LEU A 6 56.16 -22.81 -32.07
CA LEU A 6 55.10 -22.35 -32.95
C LEU A 6 54.01 -21.66 -32.13
N GLU A 7 53.60 -20.46 -32.55
CA GLU A 7 52.31 -19.90 -32.18
C GLU A 7 51.25 -20.56 -33.07
N ALA A 8 50.41 -21.36 -32.43
CA ALA A 8 49.28 -22.01 -33.05
C ALA A 8 48.09 -21.06 -33.12
N ASP A 9 47.54 -21.01 -34.32
CA ASP A 9 46.28 -20.43 -34.74
C ASP A 9 45.13 -20.82 -33.78
N VAL A 10 44.53 -19.83 -33.11
CA VAL A 10 43.33 -20.01 -32.29
C VAL A 10 42.14 -19.59 -33.14
N THR A 11 41.63 -20.56 -33.90
CA THR A 11 40.34 -20.49 -34.57
C THR A 11 39.25 -20.42 -33.50
N GLN A 12 38.66 -19.23 -33.29
CA GLN A 12 37.46 -19.07 -32.49
C GLN A 12 36.28 -19.72 -33.23
N SER A 13 35.94 -20.94 -32.84
CA SER A 13 34.67 -21.57 -33.20
C SER A 13 33.54 -20.94 -32.39
N SER A 14 32.82 -20.00 -32.98
CA SER A 14 31.53 -19.54 -32.50
C SER A 14 30.50 -20.67 -32.63
N GLN A 15 30.34 -21.48 -31.59
CA GLN A 15 29.24 -22.43 -31.49
C GLN A 15 27.97 -21.68 -31.09
N THR A 16 27.08 -21.50 -32.06
CA THR A 16 25.66 -21.23 -31.86
C THR A 16 25.02 -22.43 -31.14
N ASN A 17 24.62 -22.25 -29.88
CA ASN A 17 23.86 -23.25 -29.12
C ASN A 17 22.45 -23.41 -29.72
N GLU A 18 22.25 -24.43 -30.55
CA GLU A 18 20.91 -24.95 -30.80
C GLU A 18 20.40 -25.64 -29.51
N PRO A 19 19.20 -25.32 -29.01
CA PRO A 19 18.66 -25.96 -27.82
C PRO A 19 18.41 -27.44 -28.08
N SER A 20 19.10 -28.31 -27.34
CA SER A 20 18.88 -29.76 -27.38
C SER A 20 17.42 -30.09 -27.07
N THR A 21 16.82 -31.01 -27.80
CA THR A 21 15.45 -31.55 -27.61
C THR A 21 15.19 -32.20 -26.24
N SER A 22 16.19 -32.24 -25.36
CA SER A 22 16.12 -32.73 -23.99
C SER A 22 16.16 -31.64 -22.91
N ASP A 23 16.19 -30.34 -23.25
CA ASP A 23 16.15 -29.27 -22.26
C ASP A 23 14.74 -29.12 -21.65
N PRO A 24 14.56 -29.34 -20.33
CA PRO A 24 13.26 -29.22 -19.67
C PRO A 24 12.63 -27.83 -19.80
N VAL A 25 13.43 -26.76 -19.86
CA VAL A 25 12.89 -25.38 -20.01
C VAL A 25 12.29 -25.21 -21.40
N HIS A 26 13.04 -25.57 -22.45
CA HIS A 26 12.55 -25.52 -23.81
C HIS A 26 11.27 -26.35 -24.01
N LEU A 27 11.19 -27.55 -23.42
CA LEU A 27 10.01 -28.43 -23.51
C LEU A 27 8.78 -27.80 -22.87
N VAL A 28 8.90 -27.28 -21.65
CA VAL A 28 7.79 -26.61 -20.97
C VAL A 28 7.37 -25.34 -21.73
N ARG A 29 8.33 -24.55 -22.23
CA ARG A 29 8.04 -23.35 -23.06
C ARG A 29 7.30 -23.71 -24.35
N SER A 30 7.74 -24.76 -25.03
CA SER A 30 7.11 -25.23 -26.28
C SER A 30 5.67 -25.66 -26.04
N PHE A 31 5.43 -26.43 -24.97
CA PHE A 31 4.09 -26.80 -24.55
C PHE A 31 3.22 -25.58 -24.23
N MET A 32 3.74 -24.63 -23.44
CA MET A 32 3.02 -23.40 -23.12
C MET A 32 2.64 -22.60 -24.39
N VAL A 33 3.56 -22.47 -25.34
CA VAL A 33 3.30 -21.77 -26.62
C VAL A 33 2.22 -22.50 -27.42
N GLN A 34 2.32 -23.83 -27.55
CA GLN A 34 1.33 -24.65 -28.27
C GLN A 34 -0.07 -24.53 -27.65
N MET A 35 -0.15 -24.45 -26.32
CA MET A 35 -1.40 -24.35 -25.58
C MET A 35 -1.87 -22.90 -25.39
N GLY A 36 -1.13 -21.90 -25.90
CA GLY A 36 -1.47 -20.48 -25.74
C GLY A 36 -1.46 -20.00 -24.28
N LEU A 37 -0.60 -20.59 -23.45
CA LEU A 37 -0.47 -20.30 -22.03
C LEU A 37 0.51 -19.16 -21.78
N SER A 38 0.17 -18.28 -20.84
CA SER A 38 1.10 -17.29 -20.32
C SER A 38 0.99 -17.18 -18.80
N ILE A 39 2.09 -16.83 -18.16
CA ILE A 39 2.14 -16.62 -16.71
C ILE A 39 1.99 -15.12 -16.41
N LEU A 40 1.11 -14.81 -15.47
CA LEU A 40 0.91 -13.47 -14.96
C LEU A 40 1.86 -13.18 -13.78
N PHE A 41 1.97 -11.91 -13.40
CA PHE A 41 2.84 -11.47 -12.30
C PHE A 41 2.52 -12.16 -10.98
N ASP A 42 1.25 -12.46 -10.69
CA ASP A 42 0.84 -13.18 -9.50
C ASP A 42 1.20 -14.69 -9.53
N GLY A 43 1.69 -15.19 -10.66
CA GLY A 43 2.04 -16.59 -10.89
C GLY A 43 0.87 -17.45 -11.37
N SER A 44 -0.32 -16.87 -11.57
CA SER A 44 -1.44 -17.56 -12.20
C SER A 44 -1.16 -17.80 -13.69
N VAL A 45 -1.78 -18.84 -14.25
CA VAL A 45 -1.65 -19.20 -15.66
C VAL A 45 -2.91 -18.77 -16.39
N GLN A 46 -2.73 -18.05 -17.48
CA GLN A 46 -3.81 -17.58 -18.34
C GLN A 46 -3.73 -18.24 -19.71
N THR A 47 -4.88 -18.72 -20.19
CA THR A 47 -5.11 -19.23 -21.55
C THR A 47 -5.64 -18.12 -22.46
N GLY A 48 -4.86 -17.70 -23.45
CA GLY A 48 -5.27 -16.61 -24.34
C GLY A 48 -5.46 -15.26 -23.63
N GLY A 49 -6.13 -14.31 -24.30
CA GLY A 49 -6.42 -12.98 -23.74
C GLY A 49 -7.33 -13.00 -22.50
N ARG A 50 -7.61 -11.84 -21.92
CA ARG A 50 -8.50 -11.73 -20.75
C ARG A 50 -9.88 -12.33 -21.09
N PRO A 51 -10.44 -13.23 -20.26
CA PRO A 51 -11.73 -13.81 -20.57
C PRO A 51 -12.76 -12.68 -20.62
N PRO A 52 -13.62 -12.64 -21.66
CA PRO A 52 -14.58 -11.56 -21.83
C PRO A 52 -15.53 -11.48 -20.63
N GLN A 53 -15.85 -10.25 -20.20
CA GLN A 53 -16.97 -10.03 -19.28
C GLN A 53 -18.25 -10.46 -20.00
N ILE A 54 -18.98 -11.42 -19.39
CA ILE A 54 -20.23 -11.92 -19.92
C ILE A 54 -21.23 -10.75 -19.98
N SER A 55 -21.49 -10.25 -21.18
CA SER A 55 -22.39 -9.12 -21.43
C SER A 55 -23.70 -9.60 -22.07
N GLY A 56 -23.76 -10.86 -22.54
CA GLY A 56 -24.98 -11.48 -23.01
C GLY A 56 -24.91 -13.01 -23.17
N PRO A 57 -25.99 -13.65 -23.63
CA PRO A 57 -26.10 -15.10 -23.76
C PRO A 57 -25.05 -15.74 -24.69
N GLY A 58 -24.57 -15.01 -25.70
CA GLY A 58 -23.50 -15.49 -26.60
C GLY A 58 -22.15 -15.61 -25.89
N ASP A 59 -21.86 -14.76 -24.92
CA ASP A 59 -20.62 -14.80 -24.12
C ASP A 59 -20.66 -15.95 -23.11
N ALA A 60 -21.86 -16.36 -22.69
CA ALA A 60 -22.04 -17.48 -21.76
C ALA A 60 -21.61 -18.82 -22.38
N THR A 61 -21.89 -19.04 -23.68
CA THR A 61 -21.43 -20.25 -24.39
C THR A 61 -19.91 -20.27 -24.53
N ALA A 62 -19.28 -19.14 -24.84
CA ALA A 62 -17.82 -19.01 -24.89
C ALA A 62 -17.17 -19.21 -23.50
N TRP A 63 -17.82 -18.74 -22.44
CA TRP A 63 -17.37 -18.93 -21.05
C TRP A 63 -17.45 -20.39 -20.61
N ILE A 64 -18.54 -21.10 -20.93
CA ILE A 64 -18.70 -22.53 -20.64
C ILE A 64 -17.71 -23.38 -21.44
N ALA A 65 -17.43 -22.97 -22.68
CA ALA A 65 -16.45 -23.63 -23.55
C ALA A 65 -14.99 -23.29 -23.18
N ARG A 66 -14.73 -22.53 -22.10
CA ARG A 66 -13.36 -22.15 -21.75
C ARG A 66 -12.52 -23.40 -21.41
N PRO A 67 -11.26 -23.46 -21.85
CA PRO A 67 -10.35 -24.52 -21.42
C PRO A 67 -10.19 -24.50 -19.89
N LEU A 68 -9.92 -25.68 -19.31
CA LEU A 68 -9.67 -25.87 -17.88
C LEU A 68 -8.74 -24.79 -17.30
N ASP A 69 -8.97 -24.45 -16.03
CA ASP A 69 -8.07 -23.57 -15.29
C ASP A 69 -6.69 -24.20 -15.20
N TRP A 70 -5.71 -23.56 -15.82
CA TRP A 70 -4.34 -24.02 -15.80
C TRP A 70 -3.66 -23.61 -14.50
N SER A 71 -2.86 -24.52 -13.98
CA SER A 71 -1.93 -24.24 -12.89
C SER A 71 -0.54 -24.67 -13.31
N VAL A 72 0.48 -24.17 -12.64
CA VAL A 72 1.86 -24.62 -12.89
C VAL A 72 1.99 -26.13 -12.69
N ALA A 73 1.24 -26.70 -11.72
CA ALA A 73 1.18 -28.15 -11.51
C ALA A 73 0.56 -28.88 -12.71
N SER A 74 -0.56 -28.39 -13.26
CA SER A 74 -1.18 -29.03 -14.42
C SER A 74 -0.30 -28.93 -15.67
N ILE A 75 0.47 -27.85 -15.85
CA ILE A 75 1.47 -27.76 -16.93
C ILE A 75 2.51 -28.87 -16.77
N VAL A 76 3.06 -29.06 -15.56
CA VAL A 76 4.05 -30.12 -15.30
C VAL A 76 3.46 -31.49 -15.62
N ASP A 77 2.25 -31.78 -15.16
CA ASP A 77 1.59 -33.07 -15.39
C ASP A 77 1.38 -33.36 -16.89
N HIS A 78 0.92 -32.37 -17.65
CA HIS A 78 0.69 -32.54 -19.10
C HIS A 78 1.99 -32.70 -19.88
N VAL A 79 3.03 -31.92 -19.55
CA VAL A 79 4.36 -32.09 -20.15
C VAL A 79 4.89 -33.49 -19.85
N MET A 80 4.76 -33.99 -18.62
CA MET A 80 5.18 -35.36 -18.27
C MET A 80 4.45 -36.44 -19.08
N LEU A 81 3.15 -36.26 -19.34
CA LEU A 81 2.37 -37.17 -20.19
C LEU A 81 2.88 -37.17 -21.64
N GLU A 82 3.23 -36.00 -22.19
CA GLU A 82 3.79 -35.90 -23.55
C GLU A 82 5.18 -36.53 -23.65
N LEU A 83 6.04 -36.33 -22.65
CA LEU A 83 7.36 -36.95 -22.58
C LEU A 83 7.27 -38.49 -22.53
N GLY A 84 6.30 -39.01 -21.75
CA GLY A 84 6.02 -40.45 -21.69
C GLY A 84 5.59 -41.03 -23.04
N ARG A 85 4.78 -40.29 -23.82
CA ARG A 85 4.37 -40.69 -25.18
C ARG A 85 5.51 -40.60 -26.19
N GLY A 86 6.39 -39.61 -26.04
CA GLY A 86 7.55 -39.39 -26.90
C GLY A 86 8.79 -40.24 -26.57
N GLY A 87 8.75 -41.05 -25.51
CA GLY A 87 9.89 -41.87 -25.08
C GLY A 87 11.07 -41.09 -24.49
N ILE A 88 10.87 -39.83 -24.11
CA ILE A 88 11.91 -38.96 -23.55
C ILE A 88 12.07 -39.28 -22.06
N LYS A 89 13.30 -39.61 -21.62
CA LYS A 89 13.61 -39.94 -20.23
C LYS A 89 13.98 -38.68 -19.44
N LEU A 90 12.97 -38.02 -18.87
CA LEU A 90 13.12 -36.88 -17.96
C LEU A 90 12.32 -37.12 -16.68
N GLY A 91 12.85 -36.67 -15.54
CA GLY A 91 12.18 -36.80 -14.26
C GLY A 91 11.19 -35.67 -14.00
N THR A 92 10.10 -35.95 -13.27
CA THR A 92 9.12 -34.93 -12.84
C THR A 92 9.77 -33.75 -12.11
N ASN A 93 10.83 -34.00 -11.34
CA ASN A 93 11.56 -32.96 -10.62
C ASN A 93 12.27 -31.97 -11.55
N ASP A 94 12.76 -32.42 -12.70
CA ASP A 94 13.45 -31.56 -13.68
C ASP A 94 12.43 -30.65 -14.36
N VAL A 95 11.29 -31.20 -14.78
CA VAL A 95 10.17 -30.44 -15.36
C VAL A 95 9.59 -29.44 -14.35
N ALA A 96 9.39 -29.85 -13.09
CA ALA A 96 8.91 -28.96 -12.03
C ALA A 96 9.93 -27.86 -11.69
N ARG A 97 11.24 -28.13 -11.80
CA ARG A 97 12.28 -27.11 -11.65
C ARG A 97 12.24 -26.12 -12.81
N ALA A 98 12.11 -26.60 -14.04
CA ALA A 98 11.97 -25.76 -15.23
C ALA A 98 10.72 -24.88 -15.17
N ALA A 99 9.57 -25.44 -14.81
CA ALA A 99 8.33 -24.68 -14.63
C ALA A 99 8.50 -23.55 -13.59
N ARG A 100 9.15 -23.81 -12.45
CA ARG A 100 9.46 -22.78 -11.44
C ARG A 100 10.46 -21.72 -11.90
N GLN A 101 11.36 -22.06 -12.82
CA GLN A 101 12.27 -21.10 -13.44
C GLN A 101 11.49 -20.20 -14.40
N ILE A 102 10.67 -20.79 -15.26
CA ILE A 102 9.79 -20.10 -16.21
C ILE A 102 8.85 -19.13 -15.49
N VAL A 103 8.22 -19.55 -14.39
CA VAL A 103 7.38 -18.66 -13.56
C VAL A 103 8.16 -17.42 -13.12
N ARG A 104 9.40 -17.58 -12.62
CA ARG A 104 10.21 -16.46 -12.15
C ARG A 104 10.64 -15.53 -13.28
N GLU A 105 11.02 -16.09 -14.42
CA GLU A 105 11.38 -15.33 -15.62
C GLU A 105 10.19 -14.54 -16.16
N ASP A 106 9.01 -15.16 -16.25
CA ASP A 106 7.80 -14.52 -16.76
C ASP A 106 7.30 -13.45 -15.82
N GLN A 107 7.25 -13.70 -14.50
CA GLN A 107 6.92 -12.68 -13.51
C GLN A 107 7.86 -11.46 -13.62
N ARG A 108 9.16 -11.70 -13.81
CA ARG A 108 10.13 -10.62 -14.00
C ARG A 108 9.91 -9.88 -15.32
N GLY A 109 9.71 -10.62 -16.41
CA GLY A 109 9.43 -10.06 -17.73
C GLY A 109 8.14 -9.25 -17.78
N ARG A 110 7.08 -9.68 -17.08
CA ARG A 110 5.82 -8.95 -16.91
C ARG A 110 6.03 -7.63 -16.17
N LEU A 111 6.73 -7.69 -15.03
CA LEU A 111 7.10 -6.51 -14.26
C LEU A 111 7.83 -5.49 -15.15
N ASP A 112 8.88 -5.94 -15.85
CA ASP A 112 9.69 -5.08 -16.70
C ASP A 112 8.86 -4.52 -17.87
N ARG A 113 8.04 -5.34 -18.54
CA ARG A 113 7.18 -4.92 -19.66
C ARG A 113 6.15 -3.85 -19.27
N ILE A 114 5.54 -3.96 -18.09
CA ILE A 114 4.52 -3.01 -17.62
C ILE A 114 5.20 -1.76 -17.06
N MET A 115 6.27 -1.90 -16.28
CA MET A 115 6.92 -0.77 -15.64
C MET A 115 7.77 0.07 -16.61
N GLN A 116 8.42 -0.53 -17.60
CA GLN A 116 9.32 0.17 -18.52
C GLN A 116 8.68 1.39 -19.21
N PRO A 117 7.49 1.30 -19.84
CA PRO A 117 6.86 2.48 -20.45
C PRO A 117 6.42 3.52 -19.42
N LEU A 118 6.18 3.13 -18.17
CA LEU A 118 5.83 4.06 -17.10
C LEU A 118 7.07 4.74 -16.51
N LEU A 119 8.19 4.05 -16.39
CA LEU A 119 9.42 4.56 -15.78
C LEU A 119 10.19 5.51 -16.68
N PHE A 120 10.20 5.23 -17.99
CA PHE A 120 11.04 5.91 -18.97
C PHE A 120 10.23 6.66 -20.04
N ALA A 121 8.98 6.99 -19.74
CA ALA A 121 8.18 7.83 -20.63
C ALA A 121 8.80 9.23 -20.74
N GLU A 122 9.16 9.61 -21.96
CA GLU A 122 9.39 11.00 -22.33
C GLU A 122 8.07 11.55 -22.86
N LEU A 123 7.58 12.62 -22.23
CA LEU A 123 6.39 13.33 -22.69
C LEU A 123 6.81 14.66 -23.28
N ASP A 124 6.20 15.00 -24.41
CA ASP A 124 6.38 16.32 -25.00
C ASP A 124 5.69 17.43 -24.17
N ILE A 125 5.92 18.69 -24.54
CA ILE A 125 5.39 19.85 -23.82
C ILE A 125 3.84 19.85 -23.81
N ALA A 126 3.20 19.39 -24.88
CA ALA A 126 1.75 19.35 -25.01
C ALA A 126 1.14 18.24 -24.15
N GLU A 127 1.75 17.04 -24.15
CA GLU A 127 1.38 15.94 -23.27
C GLU A 127 1.58 16.31 -21.80
N GLN A 128 2.68 17.00 -21.44
CA GLN A 128 2.90 17.50 -20.08
C GLN A 128 1.84 18.53 -19.67
N ALA A 129 1.45 19.44 -20.58
CA ALA A 129 0.37 20.39 -20.31
C ALA A 129 -0.96 19.65 -20.10
N LYS A 130 -1.31 18.73 -21.01
CA LYS A 130 -2.52 17.90 -20.91
C LYS A 130 -2.56 17.09 -19.60
N ALA A 131 -1.44 16.51 -19.19
CA ALA A 131 -1.35 15.77 -17.93
C ALA A 131 -1.56 16.67 -16.71
N ARG A 132 -0.98 17.89 -16.70
CA ARG A 132 -1.20 18.86 -15.62
C ARG A 132 -2.66 19.25 -15.50
N ASP A 133 -3.32 19.53 -16.62
CA ASP A 133 -4.74 19.88 -16.64
C ASP A 133 -5.62 18.70 -16.21
N ALA A 134 -5.29 17.49 -16.67
CA ALA A 134 -5.99 16.27 -16.28
C ALA A 134 -5.88 15.98 -14.77
N TRP A 135 -4.70 16.16 -14.16
CA TRP A 135 -4.52 16.04 -12.71
C TRP A 135 -5.41 17.03 -11.94
N ALA A 136 -5.39 18.30 -12.34
CA ALA A 136 -6.17 19.35 -11.69
C ALA A 136 -7.68 19.10 -11.83
N HIS A 137 -8.13 18.74 -13.04
CA HIS A 137 -9.53 18.44 -13.32
C HIS A 137 -10.02 17.21 -12.53
N LEU A 138 -9.27 16.11 -12.57
CA LEU A 138 -9.58 14.88 -11.84
C LEU A 138 -9.81 15.18 -10.36
N VAL A 139 -8.83 15.81 -9.70
CA VAL A 139 -8.86 16.01 -8.25
C VAL A 139 -9.96 17.00 -7.86
N ALA A 140 -10.11 18.10 -8.59
CA ALA A 140 -11.14 19.10 -8.32
C ALA A 140 -12.56 18.54 -8.46
N ALA A 141 -12.76 17.57 -9.36
CA ALA A 141 -14.06 16.96 -9.60
C ALA A 141 -14.41 15.86 -8.61
N ILE A 142 -13.45 15.06 -8.14
CA ILE A 142 -13.75 13.84 -7.38
C ILE A 142 -13.42 13.93 -5.89
N PHE A 143 -12.65 14.94 -5.45
CA PHE A 143 -12.28 15.06 -4.04
C PHE A 143 -12.68 16.40 -3.42
N ASP A 144 -12.90 16.37 -2.10
CA ASP A 144 -13.14 17.54 -1.25
C ASP A 144 -11.84 17.95 -0.54
N LEU A 145 -10.91 18.52 -1.32
CA LEU A 145 -9.68 19.16 -0.83
C LEU A 145 -9.13 20.14 -1.88
N ASP A 146 -8.10 20.89 -1.49
CA ASP A 146 -7.32 21.71 -2.42
C ASP A 146 -6.80 20.86 -3.60
N PRO A 147 -7.13 21.21 -4.86
CA PRO A 147 -6.78 20.39 -6.02
C PRO A 147 -5.27 20.19 -6.20
N ALA A 148 -4.45 21.20 -5.87
CA ALA A 148 -3.00 21.10 -5.98
C ALA A 148 -2.43 20.11 -4.97
N LEU A 149 -2.87 20.17 -3.71
CA LEU A 149 -2.50 19.19 -2.69
C LEU A 149 -2.95 17.77 -3.06
N GLY A 150 -4.19 17.59 -3.52
CA GLY A 150 -4.69 16.26 -3.90
C GLY A 150 -3.94 15.66 -5.10
N ALA A 151 -3.62 16.48 -6.11
CA ALA A 151 -2.79 16.06 -7.23
C ALA A 151 -1.39 15.66 -6.75
N ALA A 152 -0.76 16.49 -5.91
CA ALA A 152 0.56 16.20 -5.35
C ALA A 152 0.58 14.89 -4.53
N VAL A 153 -0.48 14.57 -3.79
CA VAL A 153 -0.59 13.32 -3.02
C VAL A 153 -0.65 12.10 -3.94
N LEU A 154 -1.48 12.14 -4.99
CA LEU A 154 -1.60 11.03 -5.93
C LEU A 154 -0.36 10.88 -6.81
N GLN A 155 0.21 11.99 -7.29
CA GLN A 155 1.50 12.00 -7.99
C GLN A 155 2.61 11.45 -7.10
N HIS A 156 2.62 11.81 -5.81
CA HIS A 156 3.59 11.28 -4.86
C HIS A 156 3.40 9.78 -4.58
N PHE A 157 2.18 9.26 -4.62
CA PHE A 157 1.95 7.82 -4.61
C PHE A 157 2.59 7.13 -5.84
N VAL A 158 2.32 7.64 -7.05
CA VAL A 158 2.94 7.12 -8.29
C VAL A 158 4.47 7.21 -8.21
N TRP A 159 5.00 8.35 -7.74
CA TRP A 159 6.43 8.57 -7.53
C TRP A 159 7.03 7.53 -6.57
N GLN A 160 6.37 7.22 -5.45
CA GLN A 160 6.84 6.20 -4.50
C GLN A 160 6.91 4.81 -5.14
N VAL A 161 5.92 4.44 -5.97
CA VAL A 161 5.93 3.18 -6.72
C VAL A 161 7.14 3.13 -7.64
N LYS A 162 7.33 4.14 -8.49
CA LYS A 162 8.45 4.22 -9.43
C LYS A 162 9.81 4.20 -8.72
N ARG A 163 9.98 4.99 -7.66
CA ARG A 163 11.21 5.03 -6.83
C ARG A 163 11.54 3.66 -6.25
N LYS A 164 10.54 2.96 -5.72
CA LYS A 164 10.74 1.60 -5.19
C LYS A 164 11.12 0.63 -6.30
N GLN A 165 10.50 0.69 -7.47
CA GLN A 165 10.92 -0.17 -8.60
C GLN A 165 12.35 0.13 -9.07
N LEU A 166 12.77 1.40 -9.04
CA LEU A 166 14.11 1.84 -9.47
C LEU A 166 15.26 1.59 -8.48
N GLY A 167 15.04 0.96 -7.34
CA GLY A 167 16.13 0.79 -6.36
C GLY A 167 16.25 1.93 -5.34
N HIS A 168 15.50 3.02 -5.51
CA HIS A 168 15.72 4.24 -4.74
C HIS A 168 14.96 4.27 -3.40
N ALA A 169 15.47 5.09 -2.48
CA ALA A 169 14.85 5.33 -1.18
C ALA A 169 13.70 6.35 -1.27
N VAL A 170 12.69 6.17 -0.44
CA VAL A 170 11.58 7.11 -0.24
C VAL A 170 11.78 7.77 1.13
N ARG A 171 11.77 9.11 1.19
CA ARG A 171 11.92 9.86 2.45
C ARG A 171 10.58 10.12 3.12
N HIS A 172 9.61 10.62 2.33
CA HIS A 172 8.28 10.97 2.80
C HIS A 172 7.32 9.85 2.44
N HIS A 173 7.26 8.79 3.26
CA HIS A 173 6.29 7.72 3.03
C HIS A 173 4.87 8.23 3.27
N LEU A 174 4.00 8.08 2.28
CA LEU A 174 2.61 8.53 2.35
C LEU A 174 1.69 7.53 1.67
N MET A 175 0.69 7.05 2.41
CA MET A 175 -0.37 6.18 1.92
C MET A 175 -1.65 7.02 1.72
N PRO A 176 -2.13 7.18 0.48
CA PRO A 176 -3.47 7.74 0.25
C PRO A 176 -4.55 6.77 0.73
N VAL A 177 -5.55 7.30 1.42
CA VAL A 177 -6.75 6.58 1.82
C VAL A 177 -7.96 7.34 1.29
N ILE A 178 -8.66 6.74 0.33
CA ILE A 178 -9.85 7.31 -0.29
C ILE A 178 -11.04 7.06 0.64
N VAL A 179 -11.55 8.11 1.27
CA VAL A 179 -12.57 8.01 2.31
C VAL A 179 -13.90 8.57 1.81
N GLY A 180 -15.00 7.89 2.11
CA GLY A 180 -16.34 8.43 1.87
C GLY A 180 -17.39 7.62 2.60
N PRO A 181 -18.35 8.26 3.29
CA PRO A 181 -19.29 7.58 4.18
C PRO A 181 -20.29 6.68 3.43
N GLU A 182 -20.59 7.00 2.17
CA GLU A 182 -21.56 6.24 1.39
C GLU A 182 -20.89 5.03 0.72
N GLN A 183 -21.47 3.85 0.95
CA GLN A 183 -21.15 2.67 0.16
C GLN A 183 -21.63 2.83 -1.28
N GLY A 184 -20.86 2.31 -2.24
CA GLY A 184 -21.18 2.42 -3.67
C GLY A 184 -20.92 3.82 -4.26
N SER A 185 -20.31 4.75 -3.51
CA SER A 185 -19.97 6.09 -4.03
C SER A 185 -18.93 6.10 -5.15
N GLY A 186 -18.24 4.98 -5.37
CA GLY A 186 -17.29 4.78 -6.47
C GLY A 186 -15.81 4.76 -6.07
N LYS A 187 -15.49 4.79 -4.78
CA LYS A 187 -14.11 4.77 -4.24
C LYS A 187 -13.27 3.64 -4.83
N THR A 188 -13.74 2.39 -4.70
CA THR A 188 -13.03 1.19 -5.18
C THR A 188 -12.91 1.20 -6.70
N THR A 189 -13.94 1.67 -7.42
CA THR A 189 -13.89 1.84 -8.88
C THR A 189 -12.86 2.87 -9.30
N PHE A 190 -12.78 4.01 -8.61
CA PHE A 190 -11.75 5.02 -8.85
C PHE A 190 -10.36 4.44 -8.61
N VAL A 191 -10.11 3.75 -7.49
CA VAL A 191 -8.81 3.12 -7.20
C VAL A 191 -8.45 2.12 -8.29
N ARG A 192 -9.39 1.28 -8.73
CA ARG A 192 -9.17 0.31 -9.82
C ARG A 192 -8.81 1.00 -11.14
N ARG A 193 -9.52 2.07 -11.51
CA ARG A 193 -9.25 2.87 -12.71
C ARG A 193 -7.89 3.57 -12.62
N PHE A 194 -7.61 4.19 -11.48
CA PHE A 194 -6.35 4.84 -11.19
C PHE A 194 -5.17 3.88 -11.28
N LEU A 195 -5.33 2.64 -10.85
CA LEU A 195 -4.31 1.59 -10.95
C LEU A 195 -4.36 0.83 -12.29
N GLY A 196 -5.19 1.23 -13.25
CA GLY A 196 -5.34 0.57 -14.55
C GLY A 196 -4.01 0.29 -15.27
N PRO A 197 -3.08 1.27 -15.36
CA PRO A 197 -1.77 1.04 -15.97
C PRO A 197 -0.89 0.01 -15.24
N LEU A 198 -1.25 -0.35 -14.00
CA LEU A 198 -0.60 -1.34 -13.15
C LEU A 198 -1.54 -2.49 -12.77
N GLU A 199 -2.61 -2.78 -13.51
CA GLU A 199 -3.64 -3.73 -13.06
C GLU A 199 -3.06 -5.11 -12.67
N GLU A 200 -2.08 -5.63 -13.42
CA GLU A 200 -1.40 -6.91 -13.12
C GLU A 200 -0.36 -6.79 -11.97
N LEU A 201 0.08 -5.57 -11.68
CA LEU A 201 1.11 -5.26 -10.68
C LEU A 201 0.53 -4.69 -9.37
N ALA A 202 -0.78 -4.51 -9.32
CA ALA A 202 -1.52 -4.24 -8.10
C ALA A 202 -1.99 -5.57 -7.50
N SER A 203 -1.92 -5.70 -6.18
CA SER A 203 -2.56 -6.83 -5.51
C SER A 203 -4.06 -6.76 -5.69
N ASP A 204 -4.72 -7.92 -5.63
CA ASP A 204 -6.13 -7.96 -5.25
C ASP A 204 -6.33 -7.23 -3.90
N PRO A 205 -7.54 -6.72 -3.64
CA PRO A 205 -7.89 -6.17 -2.33
C PRO A 205 -7.50 -7.11 -1.19
N VAL A 206 -6.69 -6.61 -0.26
CA VAL A 206 -6.30 -7.35 0.95
C VAL A 206 -6.78 -6.67 2.21
N LEU A 207 -7.05 -7.48 3.23
CA LEU A 207 -7.35 -6.97 4.56
C LEU A 207 -6.07 -6.46 5.21
N LEU A 208 -6.22 -5.41 6.01
CA LEU A 208 -5.09 -4.79 6.69
C LEU A 208 -4.45 -5.72 7.75
N SER A 209 -5.24 -6.63 8.32
CA SER A 209 -4.77 -7.71 9.19
C SER A 209 -3.80 -8.66 8.48
N ASP A 210 -4.05 -8.95 7.20
CA ASP A 210 -3.23 -9.90 6.44
C ASP A 210 -1.85 -9.32 6.18
N LEU A 211 -1.75 -8.00 5.94
CA LEU A 211 -0.46 -7.32 5.80
C LEU A 211 0.37 -7.38 7.09
N ALA A 212 -0.29 -7.35 8.24
CA ALA A 212 0.36 -7.44 9.52
C ALA A 212 0.81 -8.87 9.87
N ASP A 213 0.17 -9.91 9.28
CA ASP A 213 0.57 -11.30 9.45
C ASP A 213 1.93 -11.57 8.77
N PRO A 214 2.96 -12.03 9.50
CA PRO A 214 4.23 -12.44 8.92
C PRO A 214 4.14 -13.56 7.88
N ARG A 215 3.02 -14.31 7.83
CA ARG A 215 2.79 -15.45 6.93
C ARG A 215 2.26 -15.04 5.56
N SER A 216 1.60 -13.89 5.45
CA SER A 216 0.95 -13.41 4.21
C SER A 216 1.89 -12.55 3.34
N GLY A 217 3.20 -12.76 3.44
CA GLY A 217 4.22 -11.88 2.86
C GLY A 217 4.27 -11.82 1.33
N ASP A 218 3.60 -12.72 0.63
CA ASP A 218 3.58 -12.75 -0.84
C ASP A 218 2.91 -11.52 -1.44
N VAL A 219 1.93 -10.91 -0.75
CA VAL A 219 1.27 -9.68 -1.24
C VAL A 219 2.26 -8.51 -1.34
N LEU A 220 3.33 -8.49 -0.54
CA LEU A 220 4.33 -7.42 -0.56
C LEU A 220 5.29 -7.51 -1.75
N ARG A 221 5.18 -8.56 -2.58
CA ARG A 221 5.91 -8.66 -3.86
C ARG A 221 5.34 -7.71 -4.92
N PHE A 222 4.06 -7.35 -4.80
CA PHE A 222 3.40 -6.46 -5.73
C PHE A 222 3.92 -5.02 -5.58
N PRO A 223 4.21 -4.31 -6.68
CA PRO A 223 4.53 -2.88 -6.65
C PRO A 223 3.48 -2.02 -5.93
N VAL A 224 2.20 -2.38 -6.07
CA VAL A 224 1.09 -1.72 -5.39
C VAL A 224 0.29 -2.74 -4.60
N VAL A 225 -0.08 -2.38 -3.37
CA VAL A 225 -0.97 -3.19 -2.53
C VAL A 225 -2.21 -2.37 -2.22
N VAL A 226 -3.37 -2.95 -2.54
CA VAL A 226 -4.69 -2.33 -2.36
C VAL A 226 -5.31 -2.84 -1.08
N ILE A 227 -5.70 -1.91 -0.20
CA ILE A 227 -6.45 -2.23 1.02
C ILE A 227 -7.86 -1.71 0.84
N ASP A 228 -8.81 -2.60 0.57
CA ASP A 228 -10.21 -2.22 0.43
C ASP A 228 -10.90 -2.24 1.79
N ASP A 229 -11.76 -1.25 2.02
CA ASP A 229 -12.47 -1.04 3.29
C ASP A 229 -11.54 -1.17 4.50
N VAL A 230 -10.63 -0.21 4.67
CA VAL A 230 -9.79 -0.09 5.86
C VAL A 230 -10.71 -0.08 7.09
N GLU A 231 -10.69 -1.18 7.84
CA GLU A 231 -11.40 -1.32 9.10
C GLU A 231 -10.55 -0.85 10.28
N ARG A 232 -11.20 -0.68 11.43
CA ARG A 232 -10.54 -0.29 12.67
C ARG A 232 -9.53 -1.35 13.07
N LEU A 233 -8.25 -0.96 13.05
CA LEU A 233 -7.17 -1.86 13.44
C LEU A 233 -7.08 -2.00 14.95
N ASP A 234 -6.69 -3.20 15.39
CA ASP A 234 -6.15 -3.40 16.73
C ASP A 234 -4.93 -2.46 16.90
N PRO A 235 -4.88 -1.61 17.94
CA PRO A 235 -3.77 -0.72 18.20
C PRO A 235 -2.38 -1.39 18.18
N ARG A 236 -2.31 -2.69 18.49
CA ARG A 236 -1.07 -3.49 18.42
C ARG A 236 -0.54 -3.63 17.00
N LEU A 237 -1.41 -3.65 15.99
CA LEU A 237 -1.05 -3.77 14.57
C LEU A 237 -0.62 -2.44 13.96
N ASN A 238 -0.97 -1.30 14.57
CA ASN A 238 -0.59 0.03 14.06
C ASN A 238 0.94 0.21 13.99
N ALA A 239 1.68 -0.33 14.96
CA ALA A 239 3.14 -0.30 14.94
C ALA A 239 3.72 -1.14 13.79
N VAL A 240 3.09 -2.28 13.50
CA VAL A 240 3.50 -3.19 12.41
C VAL A 240 3.23 -2.55 11.06
N LEU A 241 2.03 -2.01 10.83
CA LEU A 241 1.69 -1.31 9.59
C LEU A 241 2.61 -0.11 9.34
N LYS A 242 2.86 0.69 10.38
CA LYS A 242 3.80 1.82 10.33
C LYS A 242 5.19 1.38 9.93
N SER A 243 5.69 0.31 10.54
CA SER A 243 6.98 -0.27 10.21
C SER A 243 7.00 -0.71 8.75
N LEU A 244 5.96 -1.43 8.28
CA LEU A 244 5.84 -1.92 6.91
C LEU A 244 5.85 -0.81 5.86
N ILE A 245 5.14 0.30 6.11
CA ILE A 245 5.10 1.46 5.21
C ILE A 245 6.50 2.07 5.04
N THR A 246 7.27 2.16 6.14
CA THR A 246 8.59 2.80 6.18
C THR A 246 9.78 1.86 5.98
N ALA A 247 9.56 0.55 6.01
CA ALA A 247 10.62 -0.44 5.93
C ALA A 247 11.28 -0.39 4.55
N THR A 248 12.60 -0.42 4.52
CA THR A 248 13.38 -0.57 3.27
C THR A 248 13.47 -2.03 2.83
N ALA A 249 13.40 -2.95 3.79
CA ALA A 249 13.37 -4.39 3.57
C ALA A 249 12.49 -5.05 4.64
N VAL A 250 11.80 -6.11 4.24
CA VAL A 250 11.00 -6.95 5.13
C VAL A 250 11.70 -8.31 5.25
N SER A 251 12.02 -8.71 6.48
CA SER A 251 12.52 -10.05 6.77
C SER A 251 11.34 -10.93 7.17
N ARG A 252 11.07 -12.00 6.42
CA ARG A 252 9.98 -12.94 6.72
C ARG A 252 10.48 -14.37 6.75
N ARG A 253 9.86 -15.18 7.60
CA ARG A 253 10.17 -16.60 7.73
C ARG A 253 9.44 -17.37 6.64
N LEU A 254 10.18 -18.19 5.89
CA LEU A 254 9.60 -19.10 4.91
C LEU A 254 8.79 -20.19 5.64
N LEU A 255 7.52 -20.32 5.30
CA LEU A 255 6.64 -21.35 5.87
C LEU A 255 7.29 -22.72 5.72
N ARG A 256 7.19 -23.54 6.78
CA ARG A 256 7.78 -24.89 6.87
C ARG A 256 9.32 -24.95 6.86
N THR A 257 10.02 -23.83 7.01
CA THR A 257 11.49 -23.82 7.19
C THR A 257 11.92 -22.94 8.38
N SER A 258 13.18 -23.08 8.79
CA SER A 258 13.85 -22.14 9.71
C SER A 258 14.48 -20.95 8.99
N ALA A 259 14.40 -20.91 7.65
CA ALA A 259 15.02 -19.87 6.85
C ALA A 259 14.20 -18.57 6.90
N ALA A 260 14.91 -17.45 7.06
CA ALA A 260 14.37 -16.12 6.90
C ALA A 260 14.87 -15.54 5.58
N GLU A 261 13.95 -15.04 4.76
CA GLU A 261 14.28 -14.33 3.53
C GLU A 261 14.11 -12.83 3.78
N LYS A 262 15.19 -12.06 3.54
CA LYS A 262 15.15 -10.60 3.57
C LYS A 262 14.86 -10.11 2.15
N ARG A 263 13.63 -9.65 1.92
CA ARG A 263 13.24 -9.04 0.64
C ARG A 263 13.21 -7.53 0.76
N ARG A 264 13.61 -6.86 -0.32
CA ARG A 264 13.41 -5.41 -0.43
C ARG A 264 11.92 -5.11 -0.44
N GLN A 265 11.51 -4.07 0.29
CA GLN A 265 10.11 -3.65 0.28
C GLN A 265 9.83 -2.87 -0.99
N CYS A 266 9.08 -3.47 -1.92
CA CYS A 266 8.73 -2.87 -3.20
C CYS A 266 7.29 -2.35 -3.23
N ALA A 267 6.46 -2.74 -2.26
CA ALA A 267 5.05 -2.38 -2.21
C ALA A 267 4.81 -0.93 -1.74
N THR A 268 3.94 -0.21 -2.45
CA THR A 268 3.34 1.05 -1.99
C THR A 268 1.84 0.83 -1.76
N LEU A 269 1.35 1.29 -0.62
CA LEU A 269 -0.02 1.02 -0.17
C LEU A 269 -0.96 2.12 -0.63
N ILE A 270 -2.17 1.74 -1.03
CA ILE A 270 -3.32 2.62 -1.25
C ILE A 270 -4.56 1.97 -0.63
N GLY A 271 -5.43 2.76 -0.01
CA GLY A 271 -6.60 2.22 0.67
C GLY A 271 -7.90 2.93 0.32
N THR A 272 -9.02 2.25 0.53
CA THR A 272 -10.36 2.86 0.61
C THR A 272 -10.88 2.73 2.04
N ALA A 273 -11.76 3.62 2.48
CA ALA A 273 -12.44 3.46 3.75
C ALA A 273 -13.80 4.17 3.79
N ASN A 274 -14.67 3.72 4.69
CA ASN A 274 -15.95 4.38 4.94
C ASN A 274 -15.89 5.34 6.14
N GLU A 275 -14.94 5.13 7.05
CA GLU A 275 -14.69 6.02 8.19
C GLU A 275 -13.41 6.84 8.00
N PRO A 276 -13.31 8.01 8.65
CA PRO A 276 -12.09 8.80 8.65
C PRO A 276 -10.88 8.01 9.19
N VAL A 277 -9.69 8.24 8.60
CA VAL A 277 -8.47 7.50 8.95
C VAL A 277 -8.14 7.55 10.44
N ARG A 278 -8.48 8.67 11.10
CA ARG A 278 -8.29 8.85 12.55
C ARG A 278 -9.05 7.87 13.43
N MET A 279 -10.21 7.40 12.97
CA MET A 279 -11.02 6.40 13.68
C MET A 279 -10.47 4.99 13.48
N LEU A 280 -9.85 4.77 12.32
CA LEU A 280 -9.39 3.46 11.87
C LEU A 280 -8.00 3.11 12.39
N ILE A 281 -7.09 4.09 12.45
CA ILE A 281 -5.68 3.88 12.77
C ILE A 281 -5.26 4.81 13.90
N ALA A 282 -5.43 4.40 15.16
CA ALA A 282 -5.00 5.19 16.32
C ALA A 282 -3.49 5.53 16.27
N ASP A 283 -3.15 6.81 16.09
CA ASP A 283 -1.76 7.30 16.05
C ASP A 283 -1.54 8.48 17.01
N PRO A 284 -0.95 8.24 18.21
CA PRO A 284 -0.65 9.32 19.15
C PRO A 284 0.48 10.25 18.69
N THR A 285 1.24 9.88 17.65
CA THR A 285 2.29 10.72 17.03
C THR A 285 1.80 11.47 15.78
N GLY A 286 0.50 11.36 15.46
CA GLY A 286 -0.16 11.95 14.29
C GLY A 286 -0.07 11.06 13.04
N HIS A 287 -1.08 11.11 12.18
CA HIS A 287 -1.23 10.28 10.97
C HIS A 287 -0.28 10.65 9.81
N ARG A 288 0.97 11.03 10.10
CA ARG A 288 1.93 11.58 9.13
C ARG A 288 2.22 10.71 7.89
N ARG A 289 1.87 9.42 7.93
CA ARG A 289 2.07 8.43 6.85
C ARG A 289 0.79 8.12 6.09
N PHE A 290 -0.33 8.73 6.47
CA PHE A 290 -1.62 8.54 5.83
C PHE A 290 -2.14 9.90 5.38
N MET A 291 -2.80 9.91 4.22
CA MET A 291 -3.52 11.08 3.73
C MET A 291 -4.96 10.67 3.43
N GLU A 292 -5.90 11.27 4.15
CA GLU A 292 -7.33 11.13 3.88
C GLU A 292 -7.68 11.96 2.64
N LEU A 293 -8.18 11.30 1.60
CA LEU A 293 -8.73 11.93 0.39
C LEU A 293 -10.24 11.70 0.39
N ARG A 294 -10.99 12.73 0.77
CA ARG A 294 -12.46 12.65 0.85
C ARG A 294 -13.07 12.61 -0.54
N PHE A 295 -13.62 11.46 -0.91
CA PHE A 295 -14.24 11.21 -2.19
C PHE A 295 -15.64 11.82 -2.24
N ARG A 296 -15.93 12.58 -3.29
CA ARG A 296 -17.26 13.14 -3.54
C ARG A 296 -18.22 12.03 -3.95
N ASN A 297 -19.47 12.16 -3.54
CA ASN A 297 -20.48 11.17 -3.88
C ASN A 297 -20.78 11.21 -5.39
N GLY A 298 -20.48 10.13 -6.11
CA GLY A 298 -20.88 9.96 -7.52
C GLY A 298 -22.21 9.22 -7.70
N ALA A 299 -22.75 8.60 -6.65
CA ALA A 299 -23.97 7.79 -6.72
C ALA A 299 -25.20 8.71 -6.87
N VAL A 300 -25.67 8.92 -8.11
CA VAL A 300 -26.79 9.81 -8.44
C VAL A 300 -28.05 9.43 -7.69
N GLU A 301 -28.31 8.13 -7.56
CA GLU A 301 -29.43 7.56 -6.81
C GLU A 301 -29.37 7.86 -5.30
N LYS A 302 -28.21 8.28 -4.79
CA LYS A 302 -27.98 8.72 -3.41
C LYS A 302 -27.71 10.22 -3.30
N GLY A 303 -28.07 11.01 -4.32
CA GLY A 303 -27.86 12.46 -4.35
C GLY A 303 -26.45 12.90 -4.75
N GLY A 304 -25.65 11.99 -5.34
CA GLY A 304 -24.32 12.28 -5.86
C GLY A 304 -24.32 13.01 -7.21
N ASP A 305 -23.15 13.53 -7.58
CA ASP A 305 -22.94 14.27 -8.83
C ASP A 305 -22.48 13.32 -9.95
N PRO A 306 -23.25 13.18 -11.05
CA PRO A 306 -22.85 12.33 -12.19
C PRO A 306 -21.54 12.79 -12.85
N ALA A 307 -21.12 14.05 -12.68
CA ALA A 307 -19.84 14.54 -13.18
C ALA A 307 -18.64 13.83 -12.55
N VAL A 308 -18.78 13.30 -11.33
CA VAL A 308 -17.75 12.48 -10.67
C VAL A 308 -17.45 11.25 -11.52
N TRP A 309 -18.49 10.50 -11.91
CA TRP A 309 -18.33 9.29 -12.73
C TRP A 309 -17.83 9.58 -14.14
N ARG A 310 -18.32 10.66 -14.75
CA ARG A 310 -17.83 11.10 -16.06
C ARG A 310 -16.32 11.33 -16.00
N THR A 311 -15.87 12.11 -15.02
CA THR A 311 -14.44 12.40 -14.81
C THR A 311 -13.64 11.12 -14.58
N VAL A 312 -14.10 10.23 -13.69
CA VAL A 312 -13.40 8.97 -13.39
C VAL A 312 -13.25 8.09 -14.63
N ASN A 313 -14.25 8.05 -15.52
CA ASN A 313 -14.24 7.19 -16.70
C ASN A 313 -13.49 7.80 -17.89
N GLU A 314 -13.51 9.13 -18.05
CA GLU A 314 -12.87 9.84 -19.18
C GLU A 314 -11.40 10.17 -18.93
N THR A 315 -10.93 10.06 -17.69
CA THR A 315 -9.54 10.34 -17.34
C THR A 315 -8.57 9.33 -17.97
N ASP A 316 -7.55 9.87 -18.65
CA ASP A 316 -6.44 9.12 -19.23
C ASP A 316 -5.40 8.77 -18.15
N TYR A 317 -5.61 7.66 -17.46
CA TYR A 317 -4.72 7.23 -16.36
C TYR A 317 -3.33 6.83 -16.85
N ASP A 318 -3.18 6.32 -18.07
CA ASP A 318 -1.88 6.03 -18.67
C ASP A 318 -1.04 7.30 -18.80
N LEU A 319 -1.64 8.40 -19.29
CA LEU A 319 -0.98 9.71 -19.34
C LEU A 319 -0.61 10.20 -17.94
N LEU A 320 -1.51 10.09 -16.96
CA LEU A 320 -1.23 10.51 -15.58
C LEU A 320 -0.04 9.74 -14.99
N TRP A 321 -0.01 8.41 -15.15
CA TRP A 321 1.11 7.60 -14.66
C TRP A 321 2.41 7.92 -15.37
N ARG A 322 2.42 8.04 -16.70
CA ARG A 322 3.60 8.44 -17.48
C ARG A 322 4.13 9.80 -17.04
N SER A 323 3.25 10.76 -16.73
CA SER A 323 3.62 12.15 -16.38
C SER A 323 4.46 12.34 -15.12
N VAL A 324 4.47 11.36 -14.22
CA VAL A 324 5.19 11.48 -12.93
C VAL A 324 6.63 11.01 -13.08
N ASP A 325 7.60 11.91 -12.98
CA ASP A 325 9.01 11.55 -13.03
C ASP A 325 9.47 10.82 -11.75
N GLY A 326 9.87 9.54 -11.87
CA GLY A 326 10.38 8.73 -10.76
C GLY A 326 11.83 9.03 -10.35
N PHE A 327 12.58 9.78 -11.15
CA PHE A 327 13.97 10.19 -10.89
C PHE A 327 14.06 11.56 -10.22
N GLY A 328 13.10 12.44 -10.52
CA GLY A 328 12.99 13.79 -10.01
C GLY A 328 12.61 13.89 -8.52
N PRO A 329 12.50 15.14 -8.03
CA PRO A 329 12.11 15.41 -6.65
C PRO A 329 10.70 14.91 -6.36
N SER A 330 10.44 14.62 -5.08
CA SER A 330 9.13 14.14 -4.64
C SER A 330 8.05 15.23 -4.84
N PRO A 331 6.91 14.92 -5.51
CA PRO A 331 5.85 15.88 -5.80
C PRO A 331 5.22 16.53 -4.55
N ILE A 332 5.31 15.88 -3.39
CA ILE A 332 4.72 16.40 -2.16
C ILE A 332 5.60 17.48 -1.47
N LEU A 333 6.87 17.64 -1.87
CA LEU A 333 7.80 18.56 -1.22
C LEU A 333 7.29 20.00 -1.11
N PRO A 334 6.73 20.61 -2.18
CA PRO A 334 6.19 21.97 -2.12
C PRO A 334 4.95 22.09 -1.22
N HIS A 335 4.30 20.96 -0.91
CA HIS A 335 3.01 20.89 -0.23
C HIS A 335 3.12 20.34 1.21
N LEU A 336 4.33 20.13 1.75
CA LEU A 336 4.51 19.55 3.07
C LEU A 336 3.85 20.37 4.19
N SER A 337 3.83 21.69 4.08
CA SER A 337 3.15 22.57 5.05
C SER A 337 1.63 22.39 5.01
N ALA A 338 1.04 22.38 3.81
CA ALA A 338 -0.39 22.15 3.62
C ALA A 338 -0.79 20.73 4.07
N LEU A 339 0.01 19.72 3.74
CA LEU A 339 -0.16 18.36 4.19
C LEU A 339 -0.15 18.28 5.73
N ALA A 340 0.84 18.91 6.38
CA ALA A 340 0.94 18.93 7.83
C ALA A 340 -0.28 19.62 8.47
N ALA A 341 -0.79 20.70 7.88
CA ALA A 341 -2.00 21.39 8.36
C ALA A 341 -3.23 20.48 8.28
N VAL A 342 -3.45 19.78 7.16
CA VAL A 342 -4.56 18.82 7.01
C VAL A 342 -4.43 17.65 7.98
N GLN A 343 -3.23 17.08 8.10
CA GLN A 343 -2.97 15.97 9.03
C GLN A 343 -3.13 16.37 10.50
N ALA A 344 -2.78 17.61 10.86
CA ALA A 344 -2.99 18.15 12.20
C ALA A 344 -4.48 18.41 12.49
N ALA A 345 -5.22 18.95 11.52
CA ALA A 345 -6.67 19.12 11.63
C ALA A 345 -7.42 17.78 11.74
N ALA A 346 -6.88 16.73 11.13
CA ALA A 346 -7.41 15.38 11.19
C ALA A 346 -6.87 14.54 12.37
N ALA A 347 -5.94 15.08 13.17
CA ALA A 347 -5.36 14.34 14.30
C ALA A 347 -6.46 13.95 15.30
N PRO A 348 -6.36 12.79 15.96
CA PRO A 348 -7.36 12.40 16.94
C PRO A 348 -7.37 13.45 18.03
N VAL A 349 -8.56 13.99 18.27
CA VAL A 349 -8.83 14.77 19.46
C VAL A 349 -8.46 13.91 20.67
N ASP A 350 -7.38 14.29 21.36
CA ASP A 350 -7.05 13.66 22.63
C ASP A 350 -8.17 14.04 23.61
N ARG A 351 -9.14 13.14 23.81
CA ARG A 351 -10.29 13.35 24.71
C ARG A 351 -9.86 13.73 26.13
N LEU A 352 -8.74 13.19 26.60
CA LEU A 352 -8.16 13.57 27.89
C LEU A 352 -7.67 15.01 27.83
N ARG A 353 -6.96 15.40 26.78
CA ARG A 353 -6.54 16.79 26.57
C ARG A 353 -7.74 17.74 26.53
N GLU A 354 -8.78 17.45 25.75
CA GLU A 354 -9.96 18.32 25.69
C GLU A 354 -10.69 18.41 27.02
N CYS A 355 -10.87 17.28 27.71
CA CYS A 355 -11.46 17.28 29.04
C CYS A 355 -10.64 18.13 30.01
N LEU A 356 -9.30 18.05 29.98
CA LEU A 356 -8.43 18.87 30.83
C LEU A 356 -8.43 20.36 30.45
N VAL A 357 -8.49 20.69 29.15
CA VAL A 357 -8.53 22.08 28.66
C VAL A 357 -9.89 22.72 28.97
N GLY A 358 -10.98 21.96 28.84
CA GLY A 358 -12.34 22.39 29.16
C GLY A 358 -12.72 22.20 30.63
N LEU A 359 -11.79 21.76 31.49
CA LEU A 359 -12.07 21.53 32.91
C LEU A 359 -12.27 22.87 33.61
N ASP A 360 -13.49 23.11 34.11
CA ASP A 360 -13.75 24.27 34.95
C ASP A 360 -13.08 24.08 36.32
N LEU A 361 -11.95 24.76 36.54
CA LEU A 361 -11.20 24.69 37.79
C LEU A 361 -11.97 25.24 38.99
N ARG A 362 -13.07 25.97 38.75
CA ARG A 362 -13.94 26.54 39.80
C ARG A 362 -15.15 25.67 40.10
N SER A 363 -15.36 24.59 39.34
CA SER A 363 -16.43 23.63 39.61
C SER A 363 -16.26 22.99 40.99
N GLU A 364 -17.38 22.66 41.62
CA GLU A 364 -17.42 22.01 42.94
C GLU A 364 -16.63 20.69 42.93
N ASP A 365 -16.75 19.90 41.85
CA ASP A 365 -16.04 18.64 41.66
C ASP A 365 -14.52 18.81 41.68
N VAL A 366 -13.98 19.85 41.03
CA VAL A 366 -12.53 20.13 41.03
C VAL A 366 -12.08 20.72 42.35
N GLN A 367 -12.88 21.60 42.97
CA GLN A 367 -12.57 22.17 44.27
C GLN A 367 -12.49 21.10 45.37
N ASN A 368 -13.38 20.10 45.33
CA ASN A 368 -13.42 18.99 46.28
C ASN A 368 -12.15 18.12 46.27
N ILE A 369 -11.44 18.08 45.14
CA ILE A 369 -10.22 17.30 44.97
C ILE A 369 -8.94 18.17 44.93
N SER A 370 -9.09 19.49 45.08
CA SER A 370 -8.00 20.45 45.04
C SER A 370 -7.38 20.65 46.43
N GLU A 371 -6.05 20.62 46.49
CA GLU A 371 -5.26 21.02 47.65
C GLU A 371 -4.56 22.38 47.39
N ARG A 372 -3.93 22.97 48.41
CA ARG A 372 -3.13 24.21 48.25
C ARG A 372 -2.05 24.02 47.17
N GLY A 373 -2.33 24.51 45.97
CA GLY A 373 -1.40 24.54 44.84
C GLY A 373 -1.63 23.52 43.72
N GLY A 374 -2.60 22.60 43.81
CA GLY A 374 -2.82 21.58 42.77
C GLY A 374 -3.87 20.53 43.10
N VAL A 375 -4.01 19.52 42.24
CA VAL A 375 -4.97 18.41 42.40
C VAL A 375 -4.26 17.09 42.62
N GLY A 376 -4.78 16.25 43.52
CA GLY A 376 -4.29 14.88 43.73
C GLY A 376 -4.31 14.07 42.43
N ALA A 377 -3.21 13.38 42.10
CA ALA A 377 -3.08 12.65 40.83
C ALA A 377 -4.10 11.51 40.68
N LYS A 378 -4.45 10.84 41.79
CA LYS A 378 -5.46 9.78 41.82
C LYS A 378 -6.86 10.35 41.67
N ASP A 379 -7.15 11.47 42.34
CA ASP A 379 -8.48 12.07 42.35
C ASP A 379 -8.78 12.76 41.01
N LEU A 380 -7.78 13.41 40.40
CA LEU A 380 -7.89 13.94 39.03
C LEU A 380 -8.14 12.82 38.02
N GLN A 381 -7.46 11.68 38.15
CA GLN A 381 -7.68 10.52 37.29
C GLN A 381 -9.12 10.02 37.41
N LEU A 382 -9.64 9.88 38.62
CA LEU A 382 -11.02 9.41 38.85
C LEU A 382 -12.05 10.39 38.29
N LEU A 383 -11.86 11.69 38.53
CA LEU A 383 -12.73 12.74 38.01
C LEU A 383 -12.77 12.71 36.47
N VAL A 384 -11.60 12.68 35.83
CA VAL A 384 -11.54 12.70 34.36
C VAL A 384 -12.06 11.38 33.76
N SER A 385 -11.83 10.24 34.43
CA SER A 385 -12.42 8.95 34.00
C SER A 385 -13.94 8.98 34.04
N ALA A 386 -14.52 9.62 35.07
CA ALA A 386 -15.96 9.81 35.18
C ALA A 386 -16.52 10.77 34.10
N LEU A 387 -15.86 11.91 33.87
CA LEU A 387 -16.25 12.89 32.84
C LEU A 387 -16.19 12.30 31.43
N LEU A 388 -15.19 11.48 31.14
CA LEU A 388 -15.02 10.82 29.84
C LEU A 388 -15.83 9.54 29.69
N ARG A 389 -16.42 9.03 30.78
CA ARG A 389 -17.07 7.70 30.85
C ARG A 389 -16.14 6.58 30.35
N GLU A 390 -14.85 6.67 30.70
CA GLU A 390 -13.80 5.76 30.27
C GLU A 390 -12.94 5.37 31.49
N GLU A 391 -12.79 4.07 31.76
CA GLU A 391 -11.90 3.61 32.82
C GLU A 391 -10.44 3.70 32.38
N MET A 392 -9.70 4.67 32.94
CA MET A 392 -8.25 4.75 32.76
C MET A 392 -7.53 4.17 33.97
N THR A 393 -6.52 3.33 33.74
CA THR A 393 -5.63 2.88 34.82
C THR A 393 -4.67 4.02 35.24
N PRO A 394 -4.18 4.02 36.50
CA PRO A 394 -3.26 5.07 36.97
C PRO A 394 -1.99 5.21 36.13
N ASN A 395 -1.48 4.09 35.60
CA ASN A 395 -0.29 4.06 34.76
C ASN A 395 -0.55 4.70 33.39
N VAL A 396 -1.68 4.39 32.76
CA VAL A 396 -2.07 4.98 31.47
C VAL A 396 -2.31 6.48 31.62
N PHE A 397 -3.04 6.89 32.66
CA PHE A 397 -3.30 8.30 32.95
C PHE A 397 -2.00 9.07 33.21
N SER A 398 -1.11 8.55 34.05
CA SER A 398 0.16 9.20 34.34
C SER A 398 1.08 9.30 33.13
N ALA A 399 1.09 8.29 32.25
CA ALA A 399 1.90 8.32 31.03
C ALA A 399 1.41 9.40 30.05
N ARG A 400 0.08 9.53 29.88
CA ARG A 400 -0.52 10.57 29.03
C ARG A 400 -0.32 11.97 29.62
N MET A 401 -0.56 12.14 30.91
CA MET A 401 -0.34 13.42 31.61
C MET A 401 1.10 13.91 31.50
N ALA A 402 2.10 13.02 31.50
CA ALA A 402 3.50 13.39 31.36
C ALA A 402 3.79 14.15 30.05
N VAL A 403 3.02 13.89 28.99
CA VAL A 403 3.11 14.62 27.72
C VAL A 403 2.23 15.87 27.75
N LEU A 404 0.97 15.73 28.21
CA LEU A 404 -0.03 16.79 28.13
C LEU A 404 0.25 18.01 29.01
N VAL A 405 0.95 17.85 30.13
CA VAL A 405 1.35 18.98 30.99
C VAL A 405 2.29 19.98 30.32
N HIS A 406 2.89 19.64 29.17
CA HIS A 406 3.70 20.57 28.40
C HIS A 406 2.89 21.40 27.40
N ASP A 407 1.62 21.06 27.14
CA ASP A 407 0.72 21.86 26.34
C ASP A 407 0.34 23.15 27.08
N ARG A 408 0.44 24.31 26.43
CA ARG A 408 0.10 25.62 27.04
C ARG A 408 -1.37 25.72 27.46
N ALA A 409 -2.28 25.03 26.76
CA ALA A 409 -3.71 25.07 27.04
C ALA A 409 -4.13 24.19 28.23
N VAL A 410 -3.34 23.18 28.58
CA VAL A 410 -3.64 22.29 29.72
C VAL A 410 -3.30 23.00 31.04
N PRO A 411 -4.23 23.12 32.00
CA PRO A 411 -4.05 23.97 33.19
C PRO A 411 -3.09 23.41 34.24
N PHE A 412 -2.48 22.24 34.00
CA PHE A 412 -1.64 21.53 34.97
C PHE A 412 -0.16 21.54 34.60
N ARG A 413 0.72 21.59 35.62
CA ARG A 413 2.18 21.42 35.55
C ARG A 413 2.56 19.95 35.75
N PRO A 414 3.82 19.55 35.44
CA PRO A 414 4.31 18.21 35.77
C PRO A 414 4.08 17.86 37.24
N LYS A 415 3.74 16.58 37.47
CA LYS A 415 3.41 16.09 38.82
C LYS A 415 4.59 16.24 39.79
N VAL A 416 4.28 16.62 41.03
CA VAL A 416 5.25 16.79 42.13
C VAL A 416 4.85 15.88 43.29
N ARG A 417 5.85 15.36 44.01
CA ARG A 417 5.63 14.57 45.23
C ARG A 417 5.59 15.51 46.43
N THR A 418 4.53 15.41 47.24
CA THR A 418 4.33 16.14 48.49
C THR A 418 4.21 15.16 49.65
N ALA A 419 4.12 15.67 50.88
CA ALA A 419 3.91 14.85 52.08
C ALA A 419 2.57 14.08 52.06
N LYS A 420 1.59 14.54 51.27
CA LYS A 420 0.25 13.95 51.16
C LYS A 420 0.06 13.02 49.95
N GLY A 421 0.99 13.04 48.98
CA GLY A 421 0.90 12.20 47.80
C GLY A 421 1.55 12.80 46.56
N ILE A 422 1.06 12.41 45.39
CA ILE A 422 1.48 12.95 44.11
C ILE A 422 0.40 13.92 43.63
N VAL A 423 0.77 15.15 43.30
CA VAL A 423 -0.15 16.21 42.87
C VAL A 423 0.26 16.80 41.53
N TYR A 424 -0.73 17.25 40.75
CA TYR A 424 -0.55 18.07 39.55
C TYR A 424 -0.78 19.55 39.90
N PRO A 425 0.27 20.38 39.97
CA PRO A 425 0.11 21.79 40.30
C PRO A 425 -0.60 22.56 39.19
N PHE A 426 -1.32 23.63 39.53
CA PHE A 426 -1.92 24.50 38.51
C PHE A 426 -0.86 25.38 37.82
N LYS A 427 -1.04 25.67 36.53
CA LYS A 427 -0.17 26.59 35.76
C LYS A 427 -0.44 28.05 36.10
N HIS A 428 -1.71 28.40 36.20
CA HIS A 428 -2.22 29.72 36.54
C HIS A 428 -3.32 29.57 37.59
N PHE A 429 -3.18 30.25 38.73
CA PHE A 429 -4.28 30.51 39.65
C PHE A 429 -4.85 31.87 39.26
N HIS A 430 -6.14 31.91 38.91
CA HIS A 430 -6.91 33.15 38.88
C HIS A 430 -8.17 33.01 39.74
#